data_AF-A0A7Y2CB10-F1
#
_entry.id   AF-A0A7Y2CB10-F1
#
_cell.length_a   1.000
_cell.length_b   1.000
_cell.length_c   1.000
_cell.angle_alpha   90.00
_cell.angle_beta   90.00
_cell.angle_gamma   90.00
#
_symmetry.space_group_name_H-M   'P 1'
#
loop_
_entity.id
_entity.type
_entity.pdbx_description
1 polymer ?
#
loop_
_entity_poly.entity_id
_entity_poly.type
_entity_poly.pdbx_seq_one_letter_code
_entity_poly.pdbx_strand_id
1 'polypeptide(L)'
;IGGSRIPVFADIRKKHAAHMLTGDLSIGEIAAGMELHLADAIVVTGSSTGVSPDVETLKAVRQATGLPLIVGSGITADNVGLFYDHADGFIVGSSLKENGVWHGPVSEEKANQLMTAVVQLRAAHEVVFQKN
;
A
#
# COMPACT_ATOMS: atom_id res chain seq x y z
N ILE A 1 -13.12 -29.12 -11.15
CA ILE A 1 -12.12 -28.03 -11.17
C ILE A 1 -11.76 -27.68 -9.73
N GLY A 2 -10.57 -28.10 -9.27
CA GLY A 2 -10.16 -28.07 -7.86
C GLY A 2 -8.93 -27.18 -7.61
N GLY A 3 -8.95 -25.95 -8.13
CA GLY A 3 -7.93 -24.96 -7.83
C GLY A 3 -8.24 -24.25 -6.52
N SER A 4 -7.27 -24.18 -5.61
CA SER A 4 -7.34 -23.30 -4.44
C SER A 4 -7.54 -21.84 -4.89
N ARG A 5 -8.42 -21.12 -4.20
CA ARG A 5 -8.73 -19.70 -4.46
C ARG A 5 -7.45 -18.87 -4.44
N ILE A 6 -7.17 -18.15 -5.54
CA ILE A 6 -6.06 -17.19 -5.62
C ILE A 6 -6.62 -15.81 -5.25
N PRO A 7 -6.09 -15.13 -4.23
CA PRO A 7 -6.59 -13.83 -3.85
C PRO A 7 -6.25 -12.77 -4.90
N VAL A 8 -7.16 -11.83 -5.15
CA VAL A 8 -7.03 -10.78 -6.16
C VAL A 8 -6.85 -9.42 -5.50
N PHE A 9 -5.67 -8.82 -5.69
CA PHE A 9 -5.32 -7.51 -5.13
C PHE A 9 -5.45 -6.47 -6.26
N ALA A 10 -6.44 -5.58 -6.15
CA ALA A 10 -6.79 -4.64 -7.21
C ALA A 10 -6.06 -3.30 -7.05
N ASP A 11 -5.20 -2.94 -8.02
CA ASP A 11 -4.61 -1.60 -8.09
C ASP A 11 -5.63 -0.60 -8.64
N ILE A 12 -6.01 0.38 -7.81
CA ILE A 12 -7.04 1.36 -8.14
C ILE A 12 -6.49 2.70 -8.65
N ARG A 13 -5.15 2.82 -8.74
CA ARG A 13 -4.46 4.00 -9.29
C ARG A 13 -3.26 3.56 -10.11
N LYS A 14 -3.51 3.03 -11.30
CA LYS A 14 -2.42 2.73 -12.23
C LYS A 14 -1.79 4.04 -12.72
N LYS A 15 -0.48 4.16 -12.54
CA LYS A 15 0.42 5.25 -12.97
C LYS A 15 0.31 5.69 -14.44
N HIS A 16 -0.37 4.89 -15.27
CA HIS A 16 -0.62 5.13 -16.70
C HIS A 16 -2.05 4.75 -17.12
N ALA A 17 -3.00 4.61 -16.18
CA ALA A 17 -4.40 4.40 -16.55
C ALA A 17 -4.96 5.69 -17.15
N ALA A 18 -5.78 5.53 -18.17
CA ALA A 18 -6.48 6.61 -18.84
C ALA A 18 -7.44 7.30 -17.87
N HIS A 19 -6.93 8.27 -17.11
CA HIS A 19 -7.70 9.17 -16.25
C HIS A 19 -8.76 9.99 -17.04
N MET A 20 -8.79 9.87 -18.37
CA MET A 20 -9.81 10.49 -19.21
C MET A 20 -11.16 9.76 -19.19
N LEU A 21 -11.20 8.44 -18.96
CA LEU A 21 -12.47 7.67 -18.98
C LEU A 21 -13.10 7.48 -17.60
N THR A 22 -12.34 7.72 -16.53
CA THR A 22 -12.75 7.56 -15.12
C THR A 22 -12.42 8.80 -14.29
N GLY A 23 -12.10 9.93 -14.94
CA GLY A 23 -11.69 11.16 -14.27
C GLY A 23 -12.83 11.88 -13.55
N ASP A 24 -14.07 11.48 -13.83
CA ASP A 24 -15.29 11.89 -13.14
C ASP A 24 -15.51 11.13 -11.82
N LEU A 25 -14.83 10.00 -11.62
CA LEU A 25 -14.93 9.20 -10.40
C LEU A 25 -13.85 9.60 -9.40
N SER A 26 -14.25 9.80 -8.15
CA SER A 26 -13.35 9.91 -7.03
C SER A 26 -12.64 8.58 -6.75
N ILE A 27 -11.48 8.64 -6.08
CA ILE A 27 -10.76 7.43 -5.68
C ILE A 27 -11.58 6.54 -4.75
N GLY A 28 -12.46 7.13 -3.95
CA GLY A 28 -13.40 6.40 -3.09
C GLY A 28 -14.44 5.63 -3.90
N GLU A 29 -15.02 6.23 -4.94
CA GLU A 29 -15.98 5.55 -5.82
C GLU A 29 -15.34 4.37 -6.57
N ILE A 30 -14.11 4.55 -7.04
CA ILE A 30 -13.33 3.46 -7.65
C ILE A 30 -13.09 2.35 -6.62
N ALA A 31 -12.71 2.70 -5.39
CA ALA A 31 -12.46 1.73 -4.32
C ALA A 31 -13.71 0.94 -3.92
N ALA A 32 -14.84 1.61 -3.72
CA ALA A 32 -16.13 0.98 -3.44
C ALA A 32 -16.54 0.03 -4.58
N GLY A 33 -16.26 0.42 -5.83
CA GLY A 33 -16.45 -0.44 -6.98
C GLY A 33 -15.65 -1.74 -6.90
N MET A 34 -14.41 -1.75 -6.39
CA MET A 34 -13.59 -2.97 -6.35
C MET A 34 -14.15 -4.05 -5.43
N GLU A 35 -14.80 -3.64 -4.35
CA GLU A 35 -15.49 -4.56 -3.44
C GLU A 35 -16.63 -5.30 -4.15
N LEU A 36 -17.40 -4.58 -4.99
CA LEU A 36 -18.46 -5.17 -5.83
C LEU A 36 -17.90 -6.11 -6.91
N HIS A 37 -16.65 -5.90 -7.35
CA HIS A 37 -15.98 -6.72 -8.36
C HIS A 37 -15.11 -7.83 -7.77
N LEU A 38 -15.36 -8.23 -6.51
CA LEU A 38 -14.76 -9.38 -5.84
C LEU A 38 -13.25 -9.27 -5.60
N ALA A 39 -12.71 -8.06 -5.45
CA ALA A 39 -11.34 -7.87 -4.98
C ALA A 39 -11.19 -8.35 -3.53
N ASP A 40 -10.05 -8.95 -3.22
CA ASP A 40 -9.67 -9.37 -1.86
C ASP A 40 -8.95 -8.28 -1.07
N ALA A 41 -8.32 -7.35 -1.78
CA ALA A 41 -7.61 -6.22 -1.21
C ALA A 41 -7.50 -5.11 -2.26
N ILE A 42 -7.34 -3.89 -1.79
CA ILE A 42 -7.10 -2.71 -2.61
C ILE A 42 -5.63 -2.33 -2.50
N VAL A 43 -4.99 -2.08 -3.63
CA VAL A 43 -3.64 -1.52 -3.70
C VAL A 43 -3.74 -0.06 -4.14
N VAL A 44 -3.18 0.84 -3.33
CA VAL A 44 -3.03 2.26 -3.68
C VAL A 44 -1.57 2.53 -3.97
N THR A 45 -1.27 2.98 -5.19
CA THR A 45 0.08 3.38 -5.58
C THR A 45 0.22 4.89 -5.77
N GLY A 46 1.43 5.41 -5.54
CA GLY A 46 1.73 6.81 -5.85
C GLY A 46 1.77 7.09 -7.36
N SER A 47 1.82 8.38 -7.71
CA SER A 47 1.67 8.87 -9.09
C SER A 47 2.74 8.37 -10.07
N SER A 48 3.90 7.94 -9.57
CA SER A 48 4.97 7.35 -10.37
C SER A 48 5.75 6.30 -9.58
N THR A 49 6.63 5.56 -10.26
CA THR A 49 7.42 4.51 -9.61
C THR A 49 8.41 5.11 -8.61
N GLY A 50 8.38 4.59 -7.38
CA GLY A 50 9.21 5.10 -6.29
C GLY A 50 8.63 6.30 -5.55
N VAL A 51 7.46 6.81 -5.98
CA VAL A 51 6.72 7.87 -5.27
C VAL A 51 5.61 7.22 -4.45
N SER A 52 5.49 7.59 -3.18
CA SER A 52 4.42 7.12 -2.30
C SER A 52 3.10 7.84 -2.61
N PRO A 53 1.95 7.23 -2.29
CA PRO A 53 0.68 7.95 -2.31
C PRO A 53 0.62 8.98 -1.18
N ASP A 54 -0.35 9.88 -1.25
CA ASP A 54 -0.64 10.80 -0.16
C ASP A 54 -1.57 10.13 0.89
N VAL A 55 -1.46 10.54 2.16
CA VAL A 55 -2.22 9.97 3.28
C VAL A 55 -3.73 10.27 3.17
N GLU A 56 -4.13 11.44 2.68
CA GLU A 56 -5.53 11.79 2.42
C GLU A 56 -6.17 10.90 1.35
N THR A 57 -5.41 10.49 0.32
CA THR A 57 -5.88 9.45 -0.62
C THR A 57 -6.20 8.15 0.13
N LEU A 58 -5.34 7.71 1.06
CA LEU A 58 -5.59 6.49 1.84
C LEU A 58 -6.80 6.62 2.75
N LYS A 59 -6.98 7.77 3.40
CA LYS A 59 -8.17 8.05 4.22
C LYS A 59 -9.45 8.02 3.40
N ALA A 60 -9.45 8.62 2.20
CA ALA A 60 -10.60 8.59 1.30
C ALA A 60 -10.97 7.16 0.86
N VAL A 61 -9.97 6.34 0.53
CA VAL A 61 -10.19 4.92 0.19
C VAL A 61 -10.71 4.14 1.39
N ARG A 62 -10.11 4.33 2.57
CA ARG A 62 -10.52 3.66 3.82
C ARG A 62 -11.96 3.97 4.20
N GLN A 63 -12.45 5.17 3.93
CA GLN A 63 -13.85 5.54 4.17
C GLN A 63 -14.82 4.87 3.19
N ALA A 64 -14.34 4.45 2.02
CA ALA A 64 -15.18 3.96 0.93
C ALA A 64 -15.29 2.43 0.85
N THR A 65 -14.42 1.67 1.53
CA THR A 65 -14.42 0.20 1.48
C THR A 65 -13.95 -0.43 2.80
N GLY A 66 -14.46 -1.63 3.09
CA GLY A 66 -13.98 -2.47 4.19
C GLY A 66 -12.80 -3.38 3.81
N LEU A 67 -12.37 -3.39 2.54
CA LEU A 67 -11.30 -4.25 2.06
C LEU A 67 -9.94 -3.89 2.68
N PRO A 68 -9.04 -4.88 2.89
CA PRO A 68 -7.65 -4.62 3.24
C PRO A 68 -7.00 -3.63 2.26
N LEU A 69 -6.37 -2.60 2.80
CA LEU A 69 -5.73 -1.53 2.06
C LEU A 69 -4.22 -1.69 2.10
N ILE A 70 -3.63 -1.93 0.94
CA ILE A 70 -2.21 -2.15 0.75
C ILE A 70 -1.62 -0.91 0.07
N VAL A 71 -0.57 -0.34 0.65
CA VAL A 71 0.15 0.76 0.03
C VAL A 71 1.27 0.22 -0.85
N GLY A 72 1.26 0.59 -2.11
CA GLY A 72 2.31 0.25 -3.06
C GLY A 72 3.14 1.47 -3.48
N SER A 73 4.41 1.24 -3.78
CA SER A 73 5.38 2.25 -4.26
C SER A 73 5.83 3.29 -3.23
N GLY A 74 7.10 3.70 -3.35
CA GLY A 74 7.69 4.82 -2.61
C GLY A 74 7.81 4.66 -1.09
N ILE A 75 7.51 3.49 -0.54
CA ILE A 75 7.72 3.19 0.88
C ILE A 75 9.21 2.98 1.16
N THR A 76 9.71 3.62 2.20
CA THR A 76 11.07 3.54 2.71
C THR A 76 11.05 3.37 4.23
N ALA A 77 12.20 3.03 4.83
CA ALA A 77 12.32 2.99 6.28
C ALA A 77 11.99 4.34 6.94
N ASP A 78 12.30 5.46 6.27
CA ASP A 78 12.11 6.80 6.79
C ASP A 78 10.64 7.27 6.77
N ASN A 79 9.83 6.75 5.85
CA ASN A 79 8.46 7.24 5.64
C ASN A 79 7.36 6.25 6.00
N VAL A 80 7.68 4.97 6.26
CA VAL A 80 6.67 3.93 6.55
C VAL A 80 5.78 4.30 7.74
N GLY A 81 6.30 5.03 8.73
CA GLY A 81 5.54 5.51 9.88
C GLY A 81 4.38 6.45 9.51
N LEU A 82 4.48 7.21 8.41
CA LEU A 82 3.41 8.10 7.95
C LEU A 82 2.17 7.33 7.47
N PHE A 83 2.34 6.07 7.09
CA PHE A 83 1.31 5.25 6.48
C PHE A 83 0.86 4.09 7.38
N TYR A 84 1.57 3.83 8.48
CA TYR A 84 1.39 2.65 9.32
C TYR A 84 -0.04 2.51 9.84
N ASP A 85 -0.61 3.59 10.39
CA ASP A 85 -1.97 3.59 10.95
C ASP A 85 -3.06 3.70 9.87
N HIS A 86 -2.68 3.81 8.60
CA HIS A 86 -3.60 4.01 7.48
C HIS A 86 -3.64 2.82 6.52
N ALA A 87 -2.73 1.85 6.65
CA ALA A 87 -2.59 0.72 5.74
C ALA A 87 -2.52 -0.61 6.49
N ASP A 88 -3.02 -1.67 5.87
CA ASP A 88 -2.96 -3.05 6.39
C ASP A 88 -1.70 -3.79 5.91
N GLY A 89 -0.99 -3.22 4.93
CA GLY A 89 0.25 -3.78 4.42
C GLY A 89 0.93 -2.90 3.40
N PHE A 90 2.16 -3.30 3.03
CA PHE A 90 3.03 -2.53 2.14
C PHE A 90 3.64 -3.43 1.07
N ILE A 91 3.62 -2.97 -0.19
CA ILE A 91 4.40 -3.56 -1.29
C ILE A 91 5.61 -2.66 -1.53
N VAL A 92 6.78 -3.16 -1.11
CA VAL A 92 8.03 -2.40 -1.13
C VAL A 92 8.99 -2.96 -2.18
N GLY A 93 9.44 -2.08 -3.08
CA GLY A 93 10.23 -2.45 -4.25
C GLY A 93 11.64 -1.87 -4.24
N SER A 94 11.88 -0.85 -5.07
CA SER A 94 13.19 -0.25 -5.32
C SER A 94 13.94 0.20 -4.07
N SER A 95 13.26 0.64 -3.01
CA SER A 95 13.89 1.04 -1.76
C SER A 95 14.57 -0.12 -1.03
N LEU A 96 14.16 -1.37 -1.27
CA LEU A 96 14.84 -2.57 -0.75
C LEU A 96 15.96 -3.07 -1.67
N LYS A 97 16.15 -2.45 -2.84
CA LYS A 97 17.13 -2.90 -3.82
C LYS A 97 18.45 -2.17 -3.67
N GLU A 98 19.54 -2.86 -4.01
CA GLU A 98 20.84 -2.21 -4.18
C GLU A 98 20.72 -1.09 -5.22
N ASN A 99 21.34 0.05 -4.92
CA ASN A 99 21.33 1.25 -5.78
C ASN A 99 19.94 1.79 -6.17
N GLY A 100 18.85 1.34 -5.52
CA GLY A 100 17.50 1.78 -5.84
C GLY A 100 16.95 1.22 -7.16
N VAL A 101 17.61 0.24 -7.77
CA VAL A 101 17.24 -0.30 -9.08
C VAL A 101 16.27 -1.47 -8.91
N TRP A 102 15.03 -1.33 -9.39
CA TRP A 102 13.93 -2.26 -9.10
C TRP A 102 14.20 -3.73 -9.51
N HIS A 103 14.98 -3.95 -10.57
CA HIS A 103 15.38 -5.27 -11.06
C HIS A 103 16.71 -5.77 -10.44
N GLY A 104 17.31 -4.99 -9.57
CA GLY A 104 18.54 -5.35 -8.86
C GLY A 104 18.31 -6.39 -7.76
N PRO A 105 19.40 -6.89 -7.14
CA PRO A 105 19.31 -7.72 -5.95
C PRO A 105 18.69 -6.95 -4.78
N VAL A 106 18.05 -7.69 -3.87
CA VAL A 106 17.59 -7.14 -2.60
C VAL A 106 18.80 -6.90 -1.70
N SER A 107 18.88 -5.71 -1.10
CA SER A 107 19.88 -5.37 -0.10
C SER A 107 19.37 -5.79 1.28
N GLU A 108 20.08 -6.72 1.92
CA GLU A 108 19.76 -7.18 3.28
C GLU A 108 19.78 -6.02 4.28
N GLU A 109 20.75 -5.10 4.15
CA GLU A 109 20.85 -3.90 4.98
C GLU A 109 19.57 -3.06 4.93
N LYS A 110 19.07 -2.77 3.72
CA LYS A 110 17.86 -1.95 3.53
C LYS A 110 16.59 -2.66 4.01
N ALA A 111 16.52 -3.98 3.80
CA ALA A 111 15.42 -4.78 4.35
C ALA A 111 15.41 -4.76 5.88
N ASN A 112 16.57 -4.90 6.52
CA ASN A 112 16.71 -4.81 7.97
C ASN A 112 16.37 -3.41 8.51
N GLN A 113 16.76 -2.34 7.81
CA GLN A 113 16.38 -0.97 8.17
C GLN A 113 14.86 -0.78 8.15
N LEU A 114 14.18 -1.20 7.08
CA LEU A 114 12.72 -1.12 7.00
C LEU A 114 12.05 -1.94 8.10
N MET A 115 12.49 -3.19 8.29
CA MET A 115 11.87 -4.07 9.29
C MET A 115 12.11 -3.57 10.73
N THR A 116 13.25 -2.94 10.99
CA THR A 116 13.52 -2.28 12.29
C THR A 116 12.48 -1.19 12.56
N ALA A 117 12.23 -0.30 11.58
CA ALA A 117 11.21 0.73 11.70
C ALA A 117 9.80 0.15 11.92
N VAL A 118 9.44 -0.89 11.16
CA VAL A 118 8.12 -1.57 11.28
C VAL A 118 7.95 -2.25 12.64
N VAL A 119 8.98 -2.91 13.17
CA VAL A 119 8.93 -3.55 14.49
C VAL A 119 8.78 -2.53 15.60
N GLN A 120 9.49 -1.39 15.50
CA GLN A 120 9.33 -0.29 16.46
C GLN A 120 7.92 0.30 16.44
N LEU A 121 7.34 0.51 15.25
CA LEU A 121 5.95 0.97 15.10
C LEU A 121 4.95 -0.02 15.71
N ARG A 122 5.13 -1.32 15.45
CA ARG A 122 4.28 -2.37 16.04
C ARG A 122 4.32 -2.37 17.56
N ALA A 123 5.53 -2.31 18.13
CA ALA A 123 5.71 -2.28 19.58
C ALA A 123 5.10 -1.01 20.20
N ALA A 124 5.28 0.15 19.57
CA ALA A 124 4.68 1.40 20.03
C ALA A 124 3.14 1.35 20.01
N HIS A 125 2.56 0.74 18.98
CA HIS A 125 1.12 0.55 18.85
C HIS A 125 0.59 -0.37 19.96
N GLU A 126 1.21 -1.52 20.21
CA GLU A 126 0.81 -2.44 21.29
C GLU A 126 0.82 -1.78 22.68
N VAL A 127 1.81 -0.92 22.96
CA VAL A 127 1.88 -0.17 24.24
C VAL A 127 0.74 0.84 24.39
N VAL A 128 0.28 1.46 23.31
CA VAL A 128 -0.86 2.39 23.35
C VAL A 128 -2.16 1.63 23.62
N PHE A 129 -2.35 0.46 23.02
CA PHE A 129 -3.55 -0.36 23.24
C PHE A 129 -3.64 -0.97 24.64
N GLN A 130 -2.51 -1.24 25.31
CA GLN A 130 -2.51 -1.73 26.70
C GLN A 130 -2.77 -0.63 27.75
N LYS A 131 -2.73 0.65 27.36
CA LYS A 131 -2.96 1.79 28.26
C LYS A 131 -4.38 2.35 28.20
N ASN A 132 -5.20 1.88 27.26
CA ASN A 132 -6.60 2.26 27.08
C ASN A 132 -7.53 1.09 27.45
#